data_AF-A0A922A6U5-F1
#
_entry.id   AF-A0A922A6U5-F1
#
_cell.length_a   1.000
_cell.length_b   1.000
_cell.length_c   1.000
_cell.angle_alpha   90.00
_cell.angle_beta   90.00
_cell.angle_gamma   90.00
#
_symmetry.space_group_name_H-M   'P 1'
#
loop_
_entity.id
_entity.type
_entity.pdbx_description
1 polymer ?
#
loop_
_entity_poly.entity_id
_entity_poly.type
_entity_poly.pdbx_seq_one_letter_code
_entity_poly.pdbx_strand_id
1 'polypeptide(L)'
;MGVMTKDGHTIPLLDISKAFAIRGLKVVIITTPSNAPFIVFETFKHHNISMSIISFPRVPELPEGCENTADLPSMAMLSTFVEATKKMKQPFERVHIDMIADGHPPICVISDFFLSSTLDSCHSFKITRIVSHGMGALSMAICKSLTLLPLRTKPSLELDPIESPTLTLPFTLQKVDIPKGLLDYNPNYPYARIIVETREADINSWGVLVHSFEELEGDHVGAFESFYFNNAKAYCLGTFFLYNELKQEVEAEKVQMQSYSYIKRLEKQASFDGHTVIYLSFGTQAHLLVDQLNEIAFVLDMAEHPFIWVKERVKEKGLVLHDWVDQRSILSHPAIGGFLSHCGWNSMLESISIGVPLLAWPMLGVSELMIPHRGDSGEKIMTIGCDVICDRVKALMEGGKGRKAREKAQVLGRMARGAVEKGGSSDKKLDQLIGQLSNNKNGKS
;
A
#
# COMPACT_ATOMS: atom_id res chain seq x y z
N MET A 1 7.91 7.61 10.62
CA MET A 1 6.90 7.39 11.68
C MET A 1 5.68 6.76 11.03
N GLY A 2 5.18 5.65 11.59
CA GLY A 2 3.99 4.95 11.09
C GLY A 2 3.15 4.43 12.25
N VAL A 3 1.91 4.89 12.34
CA VAL A 3 0.86 4.43 13.29
C VAL A 3 -0.42 4.00 12.56
N MET A 4 -0.34 3.94 11.23
CA MET A 4 -1.42 3.51 10.36
C MET A 4 -1.37 1.99 10.17
N THR A 5 -2.41 1.43 9.55
CA THR A 5 -2.58 -0.03 9.39
C THR A 5 -1.30 -0.75 9.02
N LYS A 6 -1.12 -1.93 9.64
CA LYS A 6 0.06 -2.77 9.46
C LYS A 6 0.31 -3.08 7.99
N ASP A 7 -0.72 -3.59 7.30
CA ASP A 7 -0.60 -4.07 5.93
C ASP A 7 -0.62 -2.96 4.87
N GLY A 8 -1.21 -1.79 5.18
CA GLY A 8 -1.33 -0.68 4.23
C GLY A 8 -0.14 0.28 4.24
N HIS A 9 0.38 0.59 5.43
CA HIS A 9 1.30 1.73 5.62
C HIS A 9 2.57 1.36 6.38
N THR A 10 2.44 0.57 7.46
CA THR A 10 3.60 0.23 8.29
C THR A 10 4.59 -0.67 7.55
N ILE A 11 4.14 -1.79 6.95
CA ILE A 11 5.03 -2.70 6.20
C ILE A 11 5.79 -1.97 5.09
N PRO A 12 5.15 -1.16 4.22
CA PRO A 12 5.89 -0.42 3.19
C PRO A 12 6.94 0.54 3.76
N LEU A 13 6.66 1.22 4.88
CA LEU A 13 7.65 2.06 5.58
C LEU A 13 8.80 1.24 6.17
N LEU A 14 8.55 0.00 6.60
CA LEU A 14 9.60 -0.92 7.03
C LEU A 14 10.46 -1.36 5.85
N ASP A 15 9.85 -1.70 4.71
CA ASP A 15 10.60 -2.10 3.51
C ASP A 15 11.46 -0.92 2.99
N ILE A 16 10.93 0.31 3.02
CA ILE A 16 11.73 1.53 2.79
C ILE A 16 12.91 1.61 3.77
N SER A 17 12.65 1.47 5.07
CA SER A 17 13.68 1.55 6.12
C SER A 17 14.81 0.55 5.89
N LYS A 18 14.44 -0.69 5.50
CA LYS A 18 15.39 -1.75 5.15
C LYS A 18 16.21 -1.38 3.91
N ALA A 19 15.59 -0.83 2.86
CA ALA A 19 16.29 -0.37 1.66
C ALA A 19 17.34 0.73 1.96
N PHE A 20 17.00 1.71 2.78
CA PHE A 20 17.97 2.74 3.22
C PHE A 20 19.09 2.15 4.10
N ALA A 21 18.74 1.25 5.04
CA ALA A 21 19.73 0.58 5.89
C ALA A 21 20.73 -0.27 5.10
N ILE A 22 20.24 -0.92 4.03
CA ILE A 22 21.02 -1.69 3.05
C ILE A 22 22.05 -0.84 2.31
N ARG A 23 21.79 0.47 2.16
CA ARG A 23 22.72 1.47 1.60
C ARG A 23 23.67 2.07 2.64
N GLY A 24 23.67 1.55 3.87
CA GLY A 24 24.56 1.97 4.95
C GLY A 24 24.07 3.16 5.76
N LEU A 25 22.84 3.64 5.55
CA LEU A 25 22.28 4.70 6.38
C LEU A 25 21.81 4.14 7.73
N LYS A 26 22.01 4.91 8.79
CA LYS A 26 21.35 4.68 10.08
C LYS A 26 19.90 5.14 9.97
N VAL A 27 18.96 4.26 10.32
CA VAL A 27 17.52 4.53 10.25
C VAL A 27 16.93 4.44 11.66
N VAL A 28 16.21 5.47 12.08
CA VAL A 28 15.46 5.46 13.35
C VAL A 28 13.98 5.39 13.04
N ILE A 29 13.32 4.30 13.44
CA ILE A 29 11.87 4.13 13.30
C ILE A 29 11.19 4.69 14.54
N ILE A 30 10.42 5.76 14.36
CA ILE A 30 9.55 6.31 15.41
C ILE A 30 8.20 5.58 15.37
N THR A 31 7.81 4.96 16.48
CA THR A 31 6.59 4.15 16.60
C THR A 31 6.01 4.22 18.02
N THR A 32 4.97 3.44 18.30
CA THR A 32 4.27 3.40 19.59
C THR A 32 4.38 2.02 20.24
N PRO A 33 4.12 1.89 21.56
CA PRO A 33 4.26 0.63 22.29
C PRO A 33 3.54 -0.57 21.66
N SER A 34 2.31 -0.41 21.18
CA SER A 34 1.52 -1.50 20.57
C SER A 34 2.11 -1.99 19.24
N ASN A 35 2.75 -1.10 18.49
CA ASN A 35 3.34 -1.41 17.19
C ASN A 35 4.79 -1.91 17.28
N ALA A 36 5.49 -1.62 18.38
CA ALA A 36 6.91 -1.92 18.54
C ALA A 36 7.28 -3.41 18.39
N PRO A 37 6.56 -4.38 18.99
CA PRO A 37 6.92 -5.80 18.88
C PRO A 37 6.97 -6.30 17.43
N PHE A 38 6.00 -5.88 16.61
CA PHE A 38 5.95 -6.22 15.20
C PHE A 38 7.15 -5.64 14.44
N ILE A 39 7.49 -4.38 14.69
CA ILE A 39 8.61 -3.71 14.01
C ILE A 39 9.94 -4.35 14.40
N VAL A 40 10.14 -4.71 15.68
CA VAL A 40 11.34 -5.45 16.11
C VAL A 40 11.44 -6.78 15.36
N PHE A 41 10.34 -7.54 15.30
CA PHE A 41 10.30 -8.81 14.58
C PHE A 41 10.62 -8.66 13.09
N GLU A 42 10.23 -7.57 12.47
CA GLU A 42 10.50 -7.32 11.04
C GLU A 42 11.92 -6.81 10.76
N THR A 43 12.59 -6.23 11.75
CA THR A 43 13.86 -5.50 11.55
C THR A 43 15.06 -6.10 12.28
N PHE A 44 14.88 -7.19 13.04
CA PHE A 44 15.94 -7.81 13.87
C PHE A 44 17.23 -8.17 13.11
N LYS A 45 17.16 -8.44 11.80
CA LYS A 45 18.34 -8.73 10.95
C LYS A 45 19.10 -7.48 10.49
N HIS A 46 18.53 -6.28 10.68
CA HIS A 46 19.07 -5.03 10.16
C HIS A 46 19.66 -4.15 11.28
N HIS A 47 20.95 -4.37 11.58
CA HIS A 47 21.68 -3.67 12.65
C HIS A 47 21.75 -2.13 12.51
N ASN A 48 21.56 -1.59 11.31
CA ASN A 48 21.51 -0.15 11.06
C ASN A 48 20.14 0.49 11.34
N ILE A 49 19.14 -0.32 11.72
CA ILE A 49 17.80 0.15 12.09
C ILE A 49 17.69 0.13 13.61
N SER A 50 17.37 1.29 14.19
CA SER A 50 17.00 1.42 15.60
C SER A 50 15.57 1.95 15.74
N MET A 51 15.05 1.95 16.96
CA MET A 51 13.67 2.33 17.25
C MET A 51 13.61 3.40 18.33
N SER A 52 12.68 4.34 18.17
CA SER A 52 12.28 5.27 19.21
C SER A 52 10.78 5.10 19.47
N ILE A 53 10.44 4.64 20.67
CA ILE A 53 9.06 4.39 21.07
C ILE A 53 8.53 5.64 21.77
N ILE A 54 7.45 6.21 21.24
CA ILE A 54 6.76 7.36 21.81
C ILE A 54 5.33 6.98 22.20
N SER A 55 4.85 7.53 23.31
CA SER A 55 3.51 7.20 23.81
C SER A 55 2.41 7.68 22.86
N PHE A 56 1.45 6.81 22.58
CA PHE A 56 0.20 7.23 21.94
C PHE A 56 -0.70 7.92 22.98
N PRO A 57 -1.34 9.04 22.64
CA PRO A 57 -2.15 9.80 23.58
C PRO A 57 -3.45 9.07 23.89
N ARG A 58 -3.84 9.05 25.17
CA ARG A 58 -5.16 8.56 25.58
C ARG A 58 -6.24 9.53 25.10
N VAL A 59 -7.21 9.01 24.35
CA VAL A 59 -8.36 9.76 23.83
C VAL A 59 -9.63 9.02 24.26
N PRO A 60 -10.56 9.65 25.03
CA PRO A 60 -11.75 8.98 25.54
C PRO A 60 -12.63 8.32 24.47
N GLU A 61 -12.63 8.88 23.27
CA GLU A 61 -13.40 8.42 22.14
C GLU A 61 -12.76 7.23 21.41
N LEU A 62 -11.50 6.87 21.71
CA LEU A 62 -10.84 5.69 21.14
C LEU A 62 -10.81 4.54 22.16
N PRO A 63 -10.89 3.27 21.72
CA PRO A 63 -10.72 2.13 22.62
C PRO A 63 -9.37 2.16 23.33
N GLU A 64 -9.33 1.64 24.55
CA GLU A 64 -8.08 1.53 25.31
C GLU A 64 -7.09 0.62 24.58
N GLY A 65 -5.85 1.09 24.42
CA GLY A 65 -4.79 0.38 23.67
C GLY A 65 -4.85 0.49 22.15
N CYS A 66 -5.81 1.26 21.59
CA CYS A 66 -5.91 1.49 20.15
C CYS A 66 -4.84 2.47 19.67
N GLU A 67 -3.69 1.94 19.22
CA GLU A 67 -2.57 2.72 18.66
C GLU A 67 -2.29 2.39 17.18
N ASN A 68 -3.15 1.60 16.54
CA ASN A 68 -3.09 1.28 15.13
C ASN A 68 -4.50 1.41 14.51
N THR A 69 -4.59 1.90 13.27
CA THR A 69 -5.90 2.00 12.61
C THR A 69 -6.56 0.65 12.31
N ALA A 70 -5.81 -0.46 12.34
CA ALA A 70 -6.36 -1.82 12.26
C ALA A 70 -7.12 -2.22 13.53
N ASP A 71 -6.84 -1.57 14.66
CA ASP A 71 -7.52 -1.81 15.93
C ASP A 71 -8.80 -0.95 16.06
N LEU A 72 -9.15 -0.16 15.05
CA LEU A 72 -10.35 0.67 15.07
C LEU A 72 -11.60 -0.20 14.90
N PRO A 73 -12.60 -0.07 15.78
CA PRO A 73 -13.89 -0.75 15.61
C PRO A 73 -14.65 -0.32 14.35
N SER A 74 -14.37 0.89 13.86
CA SER A 74 -14.98 1.44 12.66
C SER A 74 -14.11 2.54 12.06
N MET A 75 -14.04 2.59 10.72
CA MET A 75 -13.39 3.67 10.00
C MET A 75 -14.06 5.04 10.20
N ALA A 76 -15.28 5.10 10.75
CA ALA A 76 -15.88 6.35 11.22
C ALA A 76 -15.01 7.06 12.27
N MET A 77 -14.20 6.30 13.03
CA MET A 77 -13.31 6.80 14.07
C MET A 77 -11.93 7.23 13.53
N LEU A 78 -11.67 7.08 12.23
CA LEU A 78 -10.40 7.48 11.61
C LEU A 78 -10.10 8.97 11.88
N SER A 79 -11.12 9.82 11.84
CA SER A 79 -10.93 11.26 12.11
C SER A 79 -10.41 11.52 13.53
N THR A 80 -11.03 10.90 14.53
CA THR A 80 -10.60 10.93 15.93
C THR A 80 -9.18 10.38 16.09
N PHE A 81 -8.86 9.27 15.42
CA PHE A 81 -7.53 8.67 15.45
C PHE A 81 -6.46 9.62 14.90
N VAL A 82 -6.70 10.22 13.72
CA VAL A 82 -5.75 11.18 13.12
C VAL A 82 -5.59 12.42 14.01
N GLU A 83 -6.65 12.96 14.61
CA GLU A 83 -6.54 14.05 15.58
C GLU A 83 -5.74 13.66 16.82
N ALA A 84 -5.87 12.40 17.29
CA ALA A 84 -5.02 11.87 18.35
C ALA A 84 -3.54 11.90 17.95
N THR A 85 -3.20 11.49 16.74
CA THR A 85 -1.80 11.51 16.27
C THR A 85 -1.15 12.89 16.31
N LYS A 86 -1.92 13.98 16.16
CA LYS A 86 -1.40 15.36 16.27
C LYS A 86 -0.88 15.69 17.66
N LYS A 87 -1.46 15.08 18.71
CA LYS A 87 -0.98 15.23 20.10
C LYS A 87 0.38 14.54 20.33
N MET A 88 0.84 13.73 19.39
CA MET A 88 2.19 13.12 19.41
C MET A 88 3.28 14.07 18.90
N LYS A 89 2.94 15.32 18.52
CA LYS A 89 3.92 16.31 18.04
C LYS A 89 5.08 16.52 19.02
N GLN A 90 4.79 16.84 20.28
CA GLN A 90 5.84 17.09 21.28
C GLN A 90 6.79 15.90 21.48
N PRO A 91 6.32 14.66 21.71
CA PRO A 91 7.23 13.53 21.85
C PRO A 91 7.97 13.21 20.54
N PHE A 92 7.36 13.45 19.37
CA PHE A 92 8.05 13.33 18.08
C PHE A 92 9.20 14.34 17.95
N GLU A 93 8.96 15.61 18.28
CA GLU A 93 9.99 16.67 18.29
C GLU A 93 11.10 16.37 19.30
N ARG A 94 10.77 15.76 20.44
CA ARG A 94 11.75 15.35 21.45
C ARG A 94 12.76 14.36 20.89
N VAL A 95 12.33 13.39 20.09
CA VAL A 95 13.26 12.46 19.42
C VAL A 95 14.27 13.21 18.57
N HIS A 96 13.85 14.24 17.83
CA HIS A 96 14.75 15.05 17.03
C HIS A 96 15.72 15.87 17.87
N ILE A 97 15.24 16.46 18.98
CA ILE A 97 16.09 17.18 19.93
C ILE A 97 17.19 16.28 20.47
N ASP A 98 16.82 15.07 20.92
CA ASP A 98 17.78 14.11 21.48
C ASP A 98 18.79 13.66 20.41
N MET A 99 18.34 13.33 19.20
CA MET A 99 19.23 12.99 18.08
C MET A 99 20.21 14.11 17.71
N ILE A 100 19.77 15.37 17.73
CA ILE A 100 20.62 16.54 17.47
C ILE A 100 21.64 16.70 18.60
N ALA A 101 21.20 16.59 19.86
CA ALA A 101 22.06 16.72 21.03
C ALA A 101 23.16 15.64 21.07
N ASP A 102 22.85 14.43 20.62
CA ASP A 102 23.80 13.31 20.51
C ASP A 102 24.75 13.42 19.30
N GLY A 103 24.71 14.53 18.55
CA GLY A 103 25.57 14.75 17.38
C GLY A 103 25.16 13.92 16.16
N HIS A 104 23.91 13.46 16.11
CA HIS A 104 23.36 12.63 15.04
C HIS A 104 22.10 13.26 14.40
N PRO A 105 22.16 14.52 13.92
CA PRO A 105 20.99 15.19 13.35
C PRO A 105 20.44 14.43 12.12
N PRO A 106 19.12 14.19 12.04
CA PRO A 106 18.50 13.52 10.90
C PRO A 106 18.80 14.21 9.57
N ILE A 107 19.08 13.44 8.52
CA ILE A 107 19.20 13.97 7.15
C ILE A 107 17.83 14.34 6.57
N CYS A 108 16.80 13.58 6.94
CA CYS A 108 15.43 13.77 6.55
C CYS A 108 14.50 12.97 7.48
N VAL A 109 13.20 13.27 7.41
CA VAL A 109 12.13 12.46 7.98
C VAL A 109 11.28 11.94 6.83
N ILE A 110 11.05 10.63 6.82
CA ILE A 110 10.02 9.99 6.00
C ILE A 110 8.81 9.73 6.91
N SER A 111 7.66 10.32 6.57
CA SER A 111 6.43 10.16 7.34
C SER A 111 5.24 9.85 6.46
N ASP A 112 4.32 9.10 7.06
CA ASP A 112 3.02 8.83 6.47
C ASP A 112 2.25 10.11 6.15
N PHE A 113 1.46 10.10 5.07
CA PHE A 113 0.69 11.27 4.63
C PHE A 113 -0.34 11.74 5.67
N PHE A 114 -0.91 10.82 6.46
CA PHE A 114 -1.88 11.19 7.49
C PHE A 114 -1.25 11.94 8.67
N LEU A 115 0.07 11.87 8.83
CA LEU A 115 0.81 12.57 9.88
C LEU A 115 1.18 13.98 9.41
N SER A 116 0.17 14.82 9.12
CA SER A 116 0.37 16.19 8.61
C SER A 116 1.25 17.05 9.53
N SER A 117 1.11 16.89 10.85
CA SER A 117 1.86 17.63 11.87
C SER A 117 3.39 17.46 11.83
N THR A 118 3.90 16.41 11.16
CA THR A 118 5.36 16.23 11.02
C THR A 118 5.98 17.26 10.09
N LEU A 119 5.22 17.92 9.20
CA LEU A 119 5.76 18.94 8.29
C LEU A 119 6.27 20.12 9.11
N ASP A 120 5.40 20.71 9.93
CA ASP A 120 5.74 21.84 10.78
C ASP A 120 6.88 21.50 11.74
N SER A 121 6.82 20.30 12.33
CA SER A 121 7.87 19.80 13.22
C SER A 121 9.22 19.77 12.49
N CYS A 122 9.28 19.20 11.28
CA CYS A 122 10.49 19.15 10.46
C CYS A 122 10.99 20.57 10.11
N HIS A 123 10.11 21.49 9.74
CA HIS A 123 10.47 22.88 9.46
C HIS A 123 11.10 23.58 10.65
N SER A 124 10.55 23.40 11.87
CA SER A 124 11.11 23.99 13.09
C SER A 124 12.55 23.55 13.38
N PHE A 125 12.92 22.33 13.00
CA PHE A 125 14.29 21.82 13.12
C PHE A 125 15.12 21.93 11.82
N LYS A 126 14.59 22.59 10.78
CA LYS A 126 15.19 22.68 9.44
C LYS A 126 15.46 21.32 8.78
N ILE A 127 14.78 20.27 9.23
CA ILE A 127 14.87 18.91 8.70
C ILE A 127 13.99 18.80 7.44
N THR A 128 14.49 18.08 6.44
CA THR A 128 13.74 17.82 5.20
C THR A 128 12.68 16.75 5.45
N ARG A 129 11.40 17.05 5.15
CA ARG A 129 10.32 16.04 5.15
C ARG A 129 10.09 15.47 3.76
N ILE A 130 10.04 14.14 3.68
CA ILE A 130 9.54 13.39 2.52
C ILE A 130 8.27 12.67 2.94
N VAL A 131 7.22 12.80 2.14
CA VAL A 131 5.92 12.17 2.40
C VAL A 131 5.83 10.81 1.70
N SER A 132 5.16 9.85 2.35
CA SER A 132 4.88 8.52 1.80
C SER A 132 3.40 8.20 1.95
N HIS A 133 2.79 7.72 0.86
CA HIS A 133 1.36 7.37 0.82
C HIS A 133 1.10 5.86 0.83
N GLY A 134 2.11 5.03 0.52
CA GLY A 134 1.89 3.59 0.31
C GLY A 134 1.18 3.27 -1.00
N MET A 135 1.25 4.17 -2.00
CA MET A 135 0.49 4.12 -3.25
C MET A 135 1.35 4.44 -4.48
N GLY A 136 0.80 4.14 -5.66
CA GLY A 136 1.36 4.46 -6.97
C GLY A 136 1.08 5.89 -7.42
N ALA A 137 1.85 6.34 -8.41
CA ALA A 137 1.76 7.72 -8.93
C ALA A 137 0.40 8.00 -9.55
N LEU A 138 -0.18 7.05 -10.31
CA LEU A 138 -1.47 7.25 -10.96
C LEU A 138 -2.59 7.37 -9.92
N SER A 139 -2.61 6.49 -8.92
CA SER A 139 -3.61 6.52 -7.84
C SER A 139 -3.62 7.88 -7.13
N MET A 140 -2.41 8.36 -6.78
CA MET A 140 -2.26 9.63 -6.07
C MET A 140 -2.62 10.82 -6.95
N ALA A 141 -2.26 10.80 -8.24
CA ALA A 141 -2.64 11.84 -9.19
C ALA A 141 -4.17 11.92 -9.36
N ILE A 142 -4.86 10.79 -9.46
CA ILE A 142 -6.33 10.73 -9.49
C ILE A 142 -6.90 11.38 -8.22
N CYS A 143 -6.49 10.91 -7.03
CA CYS A 143 -6.97 11.46 -5.76
C CYS A 143 -6.78 12.98 -5.67
N LYS A 144 -5.59 13.49 -6.03
CA LYS A 144 -5.30 14.92 -6.00
C LYS A 144 -6.15 15.71 -6.98
N SER A 145 -6.30 15.20 -8.21
CA SER A 145 -7.15 15.85 -9.22
C SER A 145 -8.60 15.99 -8.76
N LEU A 146 -9.15 14.97 -8.09
CA LEU A 146 -10.51 14.99 -7.57
C LEU A 146 -10.69 16.09 -6.50
N THR A 147 -9.66 16.36 -5.68
CA THR A 147 -9.72 17.45 -4.69
C THR A 147 -9.71 18.86 -5.30
N LEU A 148 -9.32 19.00 -6.57
CA LEU A 148 -9.30 20.28 -7.28
C LEU A 148 -10.58 20.55 -8.08
N LEU A 149 -11.40 19.52 -8.29
CA LEU A 149 -12.64 19.71 -9.03
C LEU A 149 -13.56 20.67 -8.26
N PRO A 150 -14.10 21.71 -8.91
CA PRO A 150 -15.09 22.57 -8.27
C PRO A 150 -16.35 21.72 -8.05
N LEU A 151 -16.49 21.12 -6.87
CA LEU A 151 -17.65 20.32 -6.46
C LEU A 151 -18.94 21.15 -6.28
N ARG A 152 -19.03 22.33 -6.90
CA ARG A 152 -20.18 23.23 -6.85
C ARG A 152 -20.53 23.68 -8.26
N THR A 153 -21.69 23.23 -8.75
CA THR A 153 -22.83 24.07 -9.21
C THR A 153 -23.72 23.47 -10.30
N LYS A 154 -23.41 22.31 -10.91
CA LYS A 154 -24.33 21.70 -11.88
C LYS A 154 -24.83 20.32 -11.45
N PRO A 155 -26.14 20.03 -11.61
CA PRO A 155 -26.63 18.66 -11.54
C PRO A 155 -25.99 17.87 -12.70
N SER A 156 -24.96 17.10 -12.40
CA SER A 156 -24.37 16.11 -13.30
C SER A 156 -24.95 14.73 -13.00
N LEU A 157 -25.23 13.97 -14.07
CA LEU A 157 -25.68 12.59 -13.99
C LEU A 157 -24.56 11.71 -13.43
N GLU A 158 -24.90 10.59 -12.79
CA GLU A 158 -23.92 9.68 -12.20
C GLU A 158 -22.95 9.07 -13.24
N LEU A 159 -23.37 9.01 -14.51
CA LEU A 159 -22.60 8.46 -15.62
C LEU A 159 -21.74 9.50 -16.36
N ASP A 160 -21.78 10.77 -15.95
CA ASP A 160 -20.99 11.81 -16.62
C ASP A 160 -19.48 11.54 -16.42
N PRO A 161 -18.67 11.58 -17.50
CA PRO A 161 -17.22 11.44 -17.41
C PRO A 161 -16.60 12.56 -16.58
N ILE A 162 -15.56 12.20 -15.84
CA ILE A 162 -14.75 13.14 -15.08
C ILE A 162 -13.51 13.46 -15.87
N GLU A 163 -13.45 14.68 -16.36
CA GLU A 163 -12.28 15.21 -17.03
C GLU A 163 -11.35 15.87 -16.03
N SER A 164 -10.06 15.49 -16.05
CA SER A 164 -9.01 16.20 -15.34
C SER A 164 -8.23 17.07 -16.33
N PRO A 165 -8.05 18.38 -16.06
CA PRO A 165 -7.27 19.24 -16.94
C PRO A 165 -5.77 18.90 -16.92
N THR A 166 -5.31 18.12 -15.94
CA THR A 166 -3.89 17.87 -15.66
C THR A 166 -3.51 16.39 -15.82
N LEU A 167 -4.49 15.49 -15.95
CA LEU A 167 -4.28 14.05 -15.94
C LEU A 167 -5.06 13.37 -17.07
N THR A 168 -4.34 12.75 -18.00
CA THR A 168 -4.92 11.85 -19.00
C THR A 168 -5.01 10.44 -18.42
N LEU A 169 -6.23 9.94 -18.23
CA LEU A 169 -6.46 8.60 -17.71
C LEU A 169 -6.48 7.55 -18.84
N PRO A 170 -5.94 6.34 -18.60
CA PRO A 170 -6.04 5.24 -19.56
C PRO A 170 -7.44 4.59 -19.60
N PHE A 171 -8.38 5.11 -18.80
CA PHE A 171 -9.77 4.65 -18.70
C PHE A 171 -10.70 5.84 -18.43
N THR A 172 -12.02 5.63 -18.60
CA THR A 172 -13.04 6.65 -18.31
C THR A 172 -13.49 6.56 -16.86
N LEU A 173 -13.09 7.53 -16.04
CA LEU A 173 -13.62 7.73 -14.69
C LEU A 173 -14.96 8.46 -14.77
N GLN A 174 -15.99 7.97 -14.09
CA GLN A 174 -17.31 8.59 -13.98
C GLN A 174 -17.64 8.92 -12.52
N LYS A 175 -18.64 9.78 -12.32
CA LYS A 175 -19.08 10.20 -10.97
C LYS A 175 -19.52 9.02 -10.10
N VAL A 176 -20.14 8.00 -10.67
CA VAL A 176 -20.54 6.75 -9.98
C VAL A 176 -19.35 5.97 -9.42
N ASP A 177 -18.16 6.13 -9.99
CA ASP A 177 -16.95 5.46 -9.51
C ASP A 177 -16.35 6.15 -8.29
N ILE A 178 -16.68 7.42 -8.06
CA ILE A 178 -16.15 8.14 -6.90
C ILE A 178 -16.88 7.68 -5.64
N PRO A 179 -16.15 7.23 -4.60
CA PRO A 179 -16.76 6.95 -3.31
C PRO A 179 -17.56 8.16 -2.81
N LYS A 180 -18.82 7.95 -2.40
CA LYS A 180 -19.77 9.03 -2.05
C LYS A 180 -19.19 10.06 -1.04
N GLY A 181 -18.36 9.60 -0.09
CA GLY A 181 -17.69 10.46 0.89
C GLY A 181 -16.60 11.41 0.35
N LEU A 182 -16.12 11.22 -0.89
CA LEU A 182 -15.16 12.12 -1.55
C LEU A 182 -15.83 13.27 -2.31
N LEU A 183 -17.07 13.07 -2.77
CA LEU A 183 -17.86 14.08 -3.49
C LEU A 183 -18.68 14.96 -2.55
N ASP A 184 -19.16 14.40 -1.45
CA ASP A 184 -19.99 15.10 -0.46
C ASP A 184 -19.12 15.88 0.53
N TYR A 185 -18.37 16.88 0.04
CA TYR A 185 -17.62 17.80 0.91
C TYR A 185 -18.60 18.58 1.80
N ASN A 186 -18.75 18.09 3.03
CA ASN A 186 -19.42 18.83 4.09
C ASN A 186 -18.35 19.46 4.99
N PRO A 187 -18.18 20.80 4.98
CA PRO A 187 -17.18 21.47 5.81
C PRO A 187 -17.40 21.24 7.32
N ASN A 188 -18.59 20.81 7.72
CA ASN A 188 -18.91 20.48 9.11
C ASN A 188 -18.54 19.04 9.50
N TYR A 189 -18.11 18.19 8.55
CA TYR A 189 -17.63 16.84 8.85
C TYR A 189 -16.17 16.90 9.34
N PRO A 190 -15.84 16.31 10.50
CA PRO A 190 -14.46 16.29 11.02
C PRO A 190 -13.42 15.75 10.03
N TYR A 191 -13.83 14.81 9.18
CA TYR A 191 -12.96 14.23 8.16
C TYR A 191 -12.54 15.22 7.07
N ALA A 192 -13.39 16.21 6.74
CA ALA A 192 -13.09 17.22 5.72
C ALA A 192 -11.90 18.08 6.10
N ARG A 193 -11.80 18.47 7.38
CA ARG A 193 -10.64 19.23 7.90
C ARG A 193 -9.35 18.44 7.77
N ILE A 194 -9.39 17.14 8.09
CA ILE A 194 -8.21 16.26 7.99
C ILE A 194 -7.74 16.16 6.54
N ILE A 195 -8.65 16.02 5.57
CA ILE A 195 -8.27 15.99 4.15
C ILE A 195 -7.56 17.28 3.74
N VAL A 196 -8.07 18.45 4.15
CA VAL A 196 -7.45 19.74 3.82
C VAL A 196 -6.05 19.86 4.43
N GLU A 197 -5.91 19.59 5.73
CA GLU A 197 -4.62 19.68 6.42
C GLU A 197 -3.58 18.67 5.90
N THR A 198 -4.00 17.42 5.66
CA THR A 198 -3.11 16.40 5.10
C THR A 198 -2.69 16.74 3.68
N ARG A 199 -3.61 17.26 2.85
CA ARG A 199 -3.29 17.76 1.51
C ARG A 199 -2.30 18.91 1.54
N GLU A 200 -2.50 19.89 2.42
CA GLU A 200 -1.58 21.02 2.57
C GLU A 200 -0.19 20.56 3.00
N ALA A 201 -0.10 19.66 3.97
CA ALA A 201 1.19 19.13 4.42
C ALA A 201 1.90 18.28 3.34
N ASP A 202 1.12 17.52 2.58
CA ASP A 202 1.60 16.67 1.49
C ASP A 202 2.20 17.52 0.35
N ILE A 203 1.46 18.48 -0.22
CA ILE A 203 1.94 19.30 -1.36
C ILE A 203 3.12 20.22 -1.01
N ASN A 204 3.33 20.51 0.28
CA ASN A 204 4.45 21.30 0.78
C ASN A 204 5.65 20.45 1.25
N SER A 205 5.59 19.12 1.11
CA SER A 205 6.74 18.26 1.39
C SER A 205 7.85 18.46 0.35
N TRP A 206 9.11 18.23 0.73
CA TRP A 206 10.26 18.42 -0.17
C TRP A 206 10.29 17.41 -1.33
N GLY A 207 9.70 16.24 -1.10
CA GLY A 207 9.54 15.19 -2.10
C GLY A 207 8.53 14.16 -1.61
N VAL A 208 8.16 13.26 -2.52
CA VAL A 208 7.21 12.17 -2.26
C VAL A 208 7.81 10.83 -2.68
N LEU A 209 7.66 9.82 -1.83
CA LEU A 209 8.00 8.44 -2.18
C LEU A 209 6.82 7.79 -2.90
N VAL A 210 7.06 7.32 -4.11
CA VAL A 210 6.12 6.54 -4.89
C VAL A 210 6.44 5.06 -4.71
N HIS A 211 5.45 4.29 -4.31
CA HIS A 211 5.60 2.85 -4.07
C HIS A 211 5.45 2.11 -5.40
N SER A 212 6.33 2.39 -6.35
CA SER A 212 6.25 1.87 -7.71
C SER A 212 7.61 2.01 -8.39
N PHE A 213 7.73 1.54 -9.62
CA PHE A 213 8.93 1.66 -10.45
C PHE A 213 8.63 2.41 -11.74
N GLU A 214 9.66 3.03 -12.31
CA GLU A 214 9.56 3.94 -13.46
C GLU A 214 8.89 3.26 -14.66
N GLU A 215 9.22 2.00 -14.91
CA GLU A 215 8.71 1.26 -16.06
C GLU A 215 7.22 0.90 -15.93
N LEU A 216 6.63 0.99 -14.74
CA LEU A 216 5.21 0.77 -14.51
C LEU A 216 4.39 2.07 -14.59
N GLU A 217 4.91 3.16 -14.03
CA GLU A 217 4.13 4.39 -13.82
C GLU A 217 4.80 5.69 -14.29
N GLY A 218 5.95 5.62 -14.96
CA GLY A 218 6.75 6.78 -15.38
C GLY A 218 5.95 7.83 -16.16
N ASP A 219 5.04 7.38 -17.04
CA ASP A 219 4.16 8.25 -17.83
C ASP A 219 3.24 9.13 -16.96
N HIS A 220 2.96 8.73 -15.73
CA HIS A 220 2.10 9.44 -14.78
C HIS A 220 2.88 10.30 -13.78
N VAL A 221 4.20 10.10 -13.65
CA VAL A 221 5.05 10.80 -12.68
C VAL A 221 5.04 12.31 -12.91
N GLY A 222 5.17 12.77 -14.16
CA GLY A 222 5.19 14.21 -14.46
C GLY A 222 3.87 14.91 -14.11
N ALA A 223 2.73 14.28 -14.42
CA ALA A 223 1.42 14.79 -14.04
C ALA A 223 1.26 14.80 -12.51
N PHE A 224 1.75 13.77 -11.82
CA PHE A 224 1.72 13.69 -10.37
C PHE A 224 2.57 14.79 -9.70
N GLU A 225 3.79 15.05 -10.19
CA GLU A 225 4.68 16.11 -9.68
C GLU A 225 4.06 17.50 -9.81
N SER A 226 3.21 17.73 -10.82
CA SER A 226 2.57 19.04 -11.05
C SER A 226 1.66 19.51 -9.91
N PHE A 227 1.22 18.60 -9.03
CA PHE A 227 0.41 18.94 -7.86
C PHE A 227 1.22 19.43 -6.65
N TYR A 228 2.56 19.32 -6.69
CA TYR A 228 3.41 19.70 -5.58
C TYR A 228 4.01 21.10 -5.77
N PHE A 229 4.20 21.80 -4.66
CA PHE A 229 4.92 23.07 -4.66
C PHE A 229 6.43 22.86 -4.67
N ASN A 230 7.18 23.96 -4.85
CA ASN A 230 8.65 23.99 -4.75
C ASN A 230 9.37 22.99 -5.69
N ASN A 231 8.72 22.61 -6.79
CA ASN A 231 9.22 21.60 -7.73
C ASN A 231 9.59 20.27 -7.05
N ALA A 232 8.83 19.87 -6.02
CA ALA A 232 9.06 18.62 -5.31
C ALA A 232 9.05 17.44 -6.29
N LYS A 233 9.92 16.47 -6.03
CA LYS A 233 10.11 15.31 -6.90
C LYS A 233 9.46 14.05 -6.34
N ALA A 234 8.95 13.25 -7.26
CA ALA A 234 8.40 11.94 -6.99
C ALA A 234 9.47 10.88 -7.24
N TYR A 235 9.77 10.08 -6.22
CA TYR A 235 10.80 9.06 -6.25
C TYR A 235 10.15 7.67 -6.35
N CYS A 236 10.15 7.10 -7.55
CA CYS A 236 9.73 5.72 -7.83
C CYS A 236 10.81 4.75 -7.36
N LEU A 237 10.68 4.27 -6.12
CA LEU A 237 11.70 3.45 -5.46
C LEU A 237 11.24 2.00 -5.20
N GLY A 238 10.01 1.66 -5.58
CA GLY A 238 9.46 0.33 -5.43
C GLY A 238 10.07 -0.71 -6.38
N THR A 239 9.87 -2.01 -6.14
CA THR A 239 9.10 -2.58 -5.03
C THR A 239 10.03 -2.91 -3.85
N PHE A 240 9.87 -2.18 -2.74
CA PHE A 240 10.85 -2.15 -1.65
C PHE A 240 11.14 -3.51 -1.01
N PHE A 241 10.17 -4.43 -1.03
CA PHE A 241 10.37 -5.77 -0.47
C PHE A 241 11.42 -6.58 -1.24
N LEU A 242 11.58 -6.35 -2.56
CA LEU A 242 12.58 -7.04 -3.39
C LEU A 242 14.02 -6.69 -3.01
N TYR A 243 14.28 -5.51 -2.42
CA TYR A 243 15.64 -5.13 -1.98
C TYR A 243 16.17 -6.09 -0.90
N ASN A 244 15.28 -6.60 -0.05
CA ASN A 244 15.66 -7.56 0.98
C ASN A 244 15.88 -8.95 0.39
N GLU A 245 15.02 -9.38 -0.53
CA GLU A 245 15.15 -10.68 -1.20
C GLU A 245 16.47 -10.77 -1.98
N LEU A 246 16.80 -9.76 -2.79
CA LEU A 246 18.03 -9.75 -3.59
C LEU A 246 19.33 -9.75 -2.77
N LYS A 247 19.33 -9.15 -1.57
CA LYS A 247 20.48 -9.23 -0.67
C LYS A 247 20.51 -10.51 0.15
N GLN A 248 19.34 -11.04 0.54
CA GLN A 248 19.26 -12.28 1.29
C GLN A 248 19.50 -13.52 0.42
N GLU A 249 19.35 -13.46 -0.91
CA GLU A 249 19.79 -14.51 -1.84
C GLU A 249 21.30 -14.83 -1.69
N VAL A 250 22.11 -13.87 -1.23
CA VAL A 250 23.55 -14.09 -0.96
C VAL A 250 23.79 -14.79 0.39
N GLU A 251 22.84 -14.75 1.32
CA GLU A 251 22.91 -15.40 2.65
C GLU A 251 22.00 -16.64 2.77
N ALA A 252 21.18 -16.91 1.76
CA ALA A 252 20.16 -17.96 1.73
C ALA A 252 20.70 -19.39 1.59
N GLU A 253 22.02 -19.61 1.61
CA GLU A 253 22.55 -20.96 1.77
C GLU A 253 22.31 -21.54 3.18
N LYS A 254 21.82 -20.77 4.17
CA LYS A 254 21.74 -21.25 5.57
C LYS A 254 20.50 -20.91 6.40
N VAL A 255 19.39 -20.43 5.83
CA VAL A 255 18.12 -20.36 6.59
C VAL A 255 17.06 -21.17 5.89
N GLN A 256 16.96 -22.42 6.32
CA GLN A 256 15.88 -23.32 5.99
C GLN A 256 14.56 -22.60 6.30
N MET A 257 13.90 -22.12 5.26
CA MET A 257 12.57 -21.55 5.27
C MET A 257 11.70 -22.51 6.10
N GLN A 258 11.32 -22.10 7.32
CA GLN A 258 10.39 -22.87 8.13
C GLN A 258 9.10 -22.90 7.31
N SER A 259 8.92 -23.96 6.52
CA SER A 259 7.82 -24.06 5.58
C SER A 259 6.57 -24.01 6.41
N TYR A 260 5.87 -22.87 6.34
CA TYR A 260 4.62 -22.69 7.05
C TYR A 260 3.72 -23.90 6.77
N SER A 261 3.00 -24.37 7.79
CA SER A 261 2.20 -25.60 7.69
C SER A 261 1.24 -25.59 6.49
N TYR A 262 0.83 -24.40 6.04
CA TYR A 262 0.02 -24.17 4.87
C TYR A 262 0.74 -24.39 3.53
N ILE A 263 2.02 -24.02 3.41
CA ILE A 263 2.83 -24.31 2.21
C ILE A 263 2.97 -25.82 2.04
N LYS A 264 3.33 -26.56 3.09
CA LYS A 264 3.43 -28.03 3.03
C LYS A 264 2.10 -28.72 2.69
N ARG A 265 0.97 -28.08 3.01
CA ARG A 265 -0.36 -28.58 2.62
C ARG A 265 -0.62 -28.38 1.14
N LEU A 266 -0.19 -27.25 0.57
CA LEU A 266 -0.28 -26.99 -0.87
C LEU A 266 0.53 -27.98 -1.68
N GLU A 267 1.77 -28.23 -1.25
CA GLU A 267 2.68 -29.22 -1.84
C GLU A 267 2.07 -30.63 -1.91
N LYS A 268 1.12 -30.96 -1.02
CA LYS A 268 0.41 -32.24 -1.01
C LYS A 268 -0.86 -32.25 -1.85
N GLN A 269 -1.44 -31.07 -2.14
CA GLN A 269 -2.76 -30.94 -2.77
C GLN A 269 -2.69 -30.58 -4.26
N ALA A 270 -1.58 -30.00 -4.73
CA ALA A 270 -1.41 -29.57 -6.11
C ALA A 270 -0.17 -30.20 -6.73
N SER A 271 -0.24 -30.55 -8.02
CA SER A 271 1.00 -30.78 -8.79
C SER A 271 1.75 -29.46 -8.90
N PHE A 272 3.08 -29.52 -8.80
CA PHE A 272 3.97 -28.37 -8.76
C PHE A 272 4.09 -27.65 -10.11
N ASP A 273 3.55 -28.25 -11.17
CA ASP A 273 3.96 -28.07 -12.56
C ASP A 273 2.98 -27.19 -13.36
N GLY A 274 1.88 -26.73 -12.76
CA GLY A 274 0.69 -26.37 -13.56
C GLY A 274 0.01 -25.03 -13.31
N HIS A 275 0.49 -24.16 -12.40
CA HIS A 275 -0.23 -22.91 -12.08
C HIS A 275 -1.72 -23.16 -11.79
N THR A 276 -2.01 -24.19 -11.00
CA THR A 276 -3.34 -24.77 -10.84
C THR A 276 -4.13 -24.17 -9.68
N VAL A 277 -3.47 -23.48 -8.76
CA VAL A 277 -4.07 -22.97 -7.51
C VAL A 277 -4.44 -21.50 -7.65
N ILE A 278 -5.66 -21.13 -7.27
CA ILE A 278 -6.04 -19.72 -7.09
C ILE A 278 -5.87 -19.29 -5.63
N TYR A 279 -5.20 -18.17 -5.41
CA TYR A 279 -5.09 -17.54 -4.09
C TYR A 279 -6.14 -16.44 -3.94
N LEU A 280 -6.82 -16.39 -2.80
CA LEU A 280 -7.83 -15.39 -2.46
C LEU A 280 -7.44 -14.68 -1.16
N SER A 281 -7.32 -13.36 -1.22
CA SER A 281 -7.12 -12.52 -0.03
C SER A 281 -7.59 -11.09 -0.27
N PHE A 282 -8.43 -10.59 0.64
CA PHE A 282 -8.98 -9.24 0.60
C PHE A 282 -8.30 -8.30 1.61
N GLY A 283 -7.23 -8.73 2.27
CA GLY A 283 -6.54 -7.96 3.29
C GLY A 283 -7.35 -7.76 4.57
N THR A 284 -6.77 -7.03 5.52
CA THR A 284 -7.34 -6.81 6.86
C THR A 284 -8.36 -5.67 6.94
N GLN A 285 -8.42 -4.80 5.92
CA GLN A 285 -9.32 -3.65 5.89
C GLN A 285 -10.65 -3.92 5.17
N ALA A 286 -10.71 -4.94 4.30
CA ALA A 286 -11.91 -5.23 3.53
C ALA A 286 -12.96 -5.93 4.39
N HIS A 287 -14.11 -5.27 4.56
CA HIS A 287 -15.29 -5.89 5.16
C HIS A 287 -16.22 -6.39 4.05
N LEU A 288 -16.31 -7.71 3.92
CA LEU A 288 -17.23 -8.35 2.98
C LEU A 288 -18.62 -8.47 3.61
N LEU A 289 -19.65 -8.13 2.84
CA LEU A 289 -21.03 -8.40 3.21
C LEU A 289 -21.24 -9.92 3.37
N VAL A 290 -22.13 -10.31 4.27
CA VAL A 290 -22.47 -11.73 4.50
C VAL A 290 -22.94 -12.39 3.20
N ASP A 291 -23.75 -11.68 2.41
CA ASP A 291 -24.20 -12.17 1.11
C ASP A 291 -23.02 -12.42 0.16
N GLN A 292 -22.05 -11.49 0.14
CA GLN A 292 -20.86 -11.67 -0.69
C GLN A 292 -19.98 -12.85 -0.23
N LEU A 293 -19.89 -13.08 1.09
CA LEU A 293 -19.19 -14.24 1.65
C LEU A 293 -19.89 -15.54 1.27
N ASN A 294 -21.22 -15.55 1.18
CA ASN A 294 -21.99 -16.71 0.74
C ASN A 294 -21.72 -17.00 -0.74
N GLU A 295 -21.74 -15.98 -1.59
CA GLU A 295 -21.39 -16.14 -3.02
C GLU A 295 -19.97 -16.69 -3.20
N ILE A 296 -18.99 -16.18 -2.44
CA ILE A 296 -17.62 -16.74 -2.47
C ILE A 296 -17.62 -18.20 -1.98
N ALA A 297 -18.33 -18.52 -0.89
CA ALA A 297 -18.40 -19.91 -0.42
C ALA A 297 -18.99 -20.85 -1.48
N PHE A 298 -20.04 -20.42 -2.21
CA PHE A 298 -20.60 -21.20 -3.33
C PHE A 298 -19.58 -21.39 -4.46
N VAL A 299 -18.80 -20.36 -4.80
CA VAL A 299 -17.70 -20.48 -5.77
C VAL A 299 -16.72 -21.54 -5.32
N LEU A 300 -16.33 -21.55 -4.04
CA LEU A 300 -15.37 -22.49 -3.51
C LEU A 300 -15.88 -23.94 -3.53
N ASP A 301 -17.17 -24.16 -3.32
CA ASP A 301 -17.80 -25.48 -3.43
C ASP A 301 -17.87 -26.00 -4.87
N MET A 302 -18.07 -25.08 -5.81
CA MET A 302 -18.24 -25.36 -7.25
C MET A 302 -16.93 -25.28 -8.04
N ALA A 303 -15.87 -24.71 -7.47
CA ALA A 303 -14.61 -24.47 -8.17
C ALA A 303 -13.95 -25.78 -8.59
N GLU A 304 -13.65 -25.89 -9.88
CA GLU A 304 -12.86 -26.99 -10.45
C GLU A 304 -11.35 -26.83 -10.17
N HIS A 305 -10.92 -25.64 -9.74
CA HIS A 305 -9.53 -25.33 -9.41
C HIS A 305 -9.28 -25.34 -7.89
N PRO A 306 -8.17 -25.94 -7.41
CA PRO A 306 -7.74 -25.81 -6.03
C PRO A 306 -7.56 -24.36 -5.61
N PHE A 307 -7.80 -24.05 -4.33
CA PHE A 307 -7.67 -22.68 -3.83
C PHE A 307 -7.07 -22.59 -2.43
N ILE A 308 -6.51 -21.41 -2.14
CA ILE A 308 -6.17 -20.94 -0.80
C ILE A 308 -7.00 -19.71 -0.53
N TRP A 309 -7.67 -19.68 0.61
CA TRP A 309 -8.40 -18.50 1.04
C TRP A 309 -7.98 -18.08 2.43
N VAL A 310 -7.52 -16.83 2.57
CA VAL A 310 -7.27 -16.25 3.90
C VAL A 310 -8.55 -15.51 4.31
N LYS A 311 -9.21 -16.02 5.36
CA LYS A 311 -10.48 -15.49 5.89
C LYS A 311 -10.66 -15.87 7.36
N GLU A 312 -11.37 -15.04 8.11
CA GLU A 312 -12.02 -15.44 9.36
C GLU A 312 -13.20 -16.40 9.12
N ARG A 313 -13.01 -17.70 9.40
CA ARG A 313 -13.99 -18.82 9.47
C ARG A 313 -14.85 -19.15 8.23
N VAL A 314 -14.53 -20.27 7.54
CA VAL A 314 -15.47 -21.20 6.85
C VAL A 314 -14.83 -22.61 6.78
N LYS A 315 -15.64 -23.67 6.67
CA LYS A 315 -15.21 -25.07 6.46
C LYS A 315 -15.43 -25.55 5.01
N GLU A 316 -14.42 -26.29 4.55
CA GLU A 316 -14.34 -27.32 3.49
C GLU A 316 -14.21 -26.94 1.99
N LYS A 317 -13.46 -27.84 1.32
CA LYS A 317 -12.60 -27.73 0.12
C LYS A 317 -11.59 -26.58 0.19
N GLY A 318 -10.37 -26.80 -0.33
CA GLY A 318 -9.26 -25.82 -0.23
C GLY A 318 -8.70 -25.56 1.18
N LEU A 319 -7.70 -24.67 1.27
CA LEU A 319 -7.06 -24.30 2.54
C LEU A 319 -7.55 -22.93 3.00
N VAL A 320 -8.37 -22.90 4.07
CA VAL A 320 -8.81 -21.66 4.71
C VAL A 320 -7.88 -21.33 5.89
N LEU A 321 -7.28 -20.14 5.88
CA LEU A 321 -6.37 -19.66 6.92
C LEU A 321 -7.01 -18.50 7.68
N HIS A 322 -6.99 -18.56 9.01
CA HIS A 322 -7.71 -17.62 9.90
C HIS A 322 -6.81 -16.54 10.51
N ASP A 323 -5.49 -16.67 10.38
CA ASP A 323 -4.50 -15.75 10.92
C ASP A 323 -3.73 -15.06 9.79
N TRP A 324 -2.90 -14.08 10.16
CA TRP A 324 -1.95 -13.46 9.23
C TRP A 324 -1.12 -14.54 8.52
N VAL A 325 -0.92 -14.36 7.22
CA VAL A 325 -0.09 -15.23 6.40
C VAL A 325 1.00 -14.43 5.71
N ASP A 326 2.12 -15.10 5.46
CA ASP A 326 3.12 -14.60 4.54
C ASP A 326 2.59 -14.73 3.09
N GLN A 327 1.85 -13.72 2.65
CA GLN A 327 1.26 -13.63 1.32
C GLN A 327 2.32 -13.72 0.21
N ARG A 328 3.51 -13.15 0.43
CA ARG A 328 4.61 -13.14 -0.54
C ARG A 328 5.13 -14.57 -0.76
N SER A 329 5.27 -15.34 0.31
CA SER A 329 5.61 -16.77 0.24
C SER A 329 4.54 -17.60 -0.48
N ILE A 330 3.25 -17.30 -0.28
CA ILE A 330 2.16 -17.98 -1.00
C ILE A 330 2.24 -17.65 -2.49
N LEU A 331 2.25 -16.36 -2.85
CA LEU A 331 2.28 -15.90 -4.24
C LEU A 331 3.51 -16.40 -5.01
N SER A 332 4.65 -16.55 -4.34
CA SER A 332 5.90 -17.06 -4.93
C SER A 332 5.87 -18.57 -5.17
N HIS A 333 4.89 -19.30 -4.64
CA HIS A 333 4.82 -20.74 -4.81
C HIS A 333 4.45 -21.10 -6.26
N PRO A 334 5.18 -22.02 -6.95
CA PRO A 334 4.97 -22.33 -8.36
C PRO A 334 3.56 -22.80 -8.74
N ALA A 335 2.86 -23.44 -7.81
CA ALA A 335 1.49 -23.88 -8.01
C ALA A 335 0.47 -22.73 -8.13
N ILE A 336 0.79 -21.50 -7.68
CA ILE A 336 -0.12 -20.37 -7.80
C ILE A 336 -0.28 -19.96 -9.27
N GLY A 337 -1.53 -19.93 -9.70
CA GLY A 337 -1.94 -19.56 -11.05
C GLY A 337 -2.67 -18.24 -11.16
N GLY A 338 -3.17 -17.68 -10.07
CA GLY A 338 -3.86 -16.40 -10.07
C GLY A 338 -4.13 -15.92 -8.65
N PHE A 339 -4.37 -14.61 -8.53
CA PHE A 339 -4.65 -13.98 -7.26
C PHE A 339 -5.93 -13.13 -7.35
N LEU A 340 -6.97 -13.53 -6.62
CA LEU A 340 -8.18 -12.73 -6.41
C LEU A 340 -7.97 -11.80 -5.23
N SER A 341 -8.02 -10.49 -5.49
CA SER A 341 -7.66 -9.47 -4.50
C SER A 341 -8.60 -8.29 -4.51
N HIS A 342 -8.71 -7.63 -3.34
CA HIS A 342 -9.38 -6.33 -3.20
C HIS A 342 -8.66 -5.16 -3.92
N CYS A 343 -7.50 -5.43 -4.52
CA CYS A 343 -6.68 -4.46 -5.25
C CYS A 343 -6.08 -3.33 -4.40
N GLY A 344 -5.84 -3.58 -3.11
CA GLY A 344 -4.94 -2.73 -2.32
C GLY A 344 -3.56 -2.65 -2.97
N TRP A 345 -2.95 -1.47 -2.97
CA TRP A 345 -1.73 -1.20 -3.74
C TRP A 345 -0.58 -2.16 -3.41
N ASN A 346 -0.37 -2.48 -2.13
CA ASN A 346 0.67 -3.43 -1.71
C ASN A 346 0.44 -4.84 -2.27
N SER A 347 -0.81 -5.35 -2.19
CA SER A 347 -1.16 -6.66 -2.77
C SER A 347 -1.01 -6.68 -4.29
N MET A 348 -1.35 -5.57 -4.96
CA MET A 348 -1.13 -5.45 -6.41
C MET A 348 0.36 -5.49 -6.75
N LEU A 349 1.20 -4.71 -6.06
CA LEU A 349 2.64 -4.71 -6.28
C LEU A 349 3.28 -6.06 -6.00
N GLU A 350 2.87 -6.76 -4.94
CA GLU A 350 3.36 -8.11 -4.64
C GLU A 350 3.07 -9.06 -5.79
N SER A 351 1.82 -9.09 -6.27
CA SER A 351 1.42 -9.93 -7.40
C SER A 351 2.15 -9.58 -8.69
N ILE A 352 2.24 -8.28 -9.01
CA ILE A 352 2.90 -7.77 -10.21
C ILE A 352 4.38 -8.12 -10.19
N SER A 353 5.06 -7.89 -9.06
CA SER A 353 6.49 -8.14 -8.91
C SER A 353 6.85 -9.62 -8.96
N ILE A 354 6.00 -10.48 -8.37
CA ILE A 354 6.19 -11.93 -8.39
C ILE A 354 5.87 -12.49 -9.79
N GLY A 355 4.93 -11.86 -10.51
CA GLY A 355 4.49 -12.28 -11.84
C GLY A 355 3.24 -13.15 -11.84
N VAL A 356 2.40 -13.02 -10.81
CA VAL A 356 1.10 -13.70 -10.70
C VAL A 356 0.01 -12.78 -11.25
N PRO A 357 -0.86 -13.27 -12.16
CA PRO A 357 -1.92 -12.43 -12.70
C PRO A 357 -3.04 -12.21 -11.68
N LEU A 358 -3.55 -10.98 -11.63
CA LEU A 358 -4.59 -10.56 -10.70
C LEU A 358 -5.98 -10.71 -11.31
N LEU A 359 -6.91 -11.28 -10.56
CA LEU A 359 -8.34 -11.07 -10.74
C LEU A 359 -8.77 -9.92 -9.82
N ALA A 360 -9.01 -8.76 -10.43
CA ALA A 360 -9.25 -7.54 -9.69
C ALA A 360 -10.68 -7.47 -9.14
N TRP A 361 -10.79 -7.23 -7.84
CA TRP A 361 -12.07 -6.96 -7.17
C TRP A 361 -11.96 -5.73 -6.27
N PRO A 362 -11.94 -4.52 -6.84
CA PRO A 362 -11.77 -3.29 -6.06
C PRO A 362 -12.91 -3.13 -5.05
N MET A 363 -12.57 -2.93 -3.78
CA MET A 363 -13.55 -2.83 -2.68
C MET A 363 -13.42 -1.57 -1.84
N LEU A 364 -12.24 -0.94 -1.84
CA LEU A 364 -11.95 0.15 -0.92
C LEU A 364 -11.01 1.19 -1.54
N GLY A 365 -11.25 2.44 -1.17
CA GLY A 365 -10.31 3.54 -1.36
C GLY A 365 -9.95 3.74 -2.83
N VAL A 366 -8.65 3.85 -3.11
CA VAL A 366 -8.16 4.19 -4.45
C VAL A 366 -8.32 3.06 -5.46
N SER A 367 -8.47 1.81 -5.00
CA SER A 367 -8.65 0.67 -5.90
C SER A 367 -9.95 0.79 -6.71
N GLU A 368 -11.01 1.33 -6.11
CA GLU A 368 -12.30 1.59 -6.77
C GLU A 368 -12.20 2.67 -7.84
N LEU A 369 -11.31 3.65 -7.65
CA LEU A 369 -11.06 4.71 -8.63
C LEU A 369 -10.20 4.20 -9.80
N MET A 370 -9.23 3.33 -9.52
CA MET A 370 -8.31 2.80 -10.54
C MET A 370 -8.94 1.71 -11.40
N ILE A 371 -9.89 0.98 -10.84
CA ILE A 371 -10.55 -0.14 -11.51
C ILE A 371 -12.07 0.08 -11.37
N PRO A 372 -12.67 0.99 -12.16
CA PRO A 372 -14.11 1.17 -12.16
C PRO A 372 -14.83 -0.17 -12.39
N HIS A 373 -15.68 -0.58 -11.44
CA HIS A 373 -16.43 -1.82 -11.50
C HIS A 373 -17.93 -1.55 -11.60
N ARG A 374 -18.49 -1.84 -12.79
CA ARG A 374 -19.88 -1.51 -13.15
C ARG A 374 -20.59 -2.69 -13.80
N GLY A 375 -21.91 -2.74 -13.64
CA GLY A 375 -22.80 -3.63 -14.38
C GLY A 375 -23.05 -3.14 -15.81
N ASP A 376 -23.75 -3.96 -16.60
CA ASP A 376 -24.06 -3.64 -18.00
C ASP A 376 -24.93 -2.38 -18.14
N SER A 377 -25.72 -2.06 -17.11
CA SER A 377 -26.52 -0.82 -17.00
C SER A 377 -25.72 0.41 -16.54
N GLY A 378 -24.42 0.25 -16.25
CA GLY A 378 -23.54 1.31 -15.77
C GLY A 378 -23.60 1.57 -14.26
N GLU A 379 -24.42 0.83 -13.51
CA GLU A 379 -24.52 0.96 -12.06
C GLU A 379 -23.37 0.28 -11.32
N LYS A 380 -23.07 0.76 -10.11
CA LYS A 380 -22.07 0.15 -9.22
C LYS A 380 -22.61 -1.18 -8.69
N ILE A 381 -21.84 -2.26 -8.90
CA ILE A 381 -22.21 -3.59 -8.42
C ILE A 381 -21.88 -3.69 -6.92
N MET A 382 -22.89 -3.99 -6.11
CA MET A 382 -22.74 -4.16 -4.65
C MET A 382 -22.38 -5.60 -4.25
N THR A 383 -22.92 -6.58 -4.97
CA THR A 383 -22.68 -8.01 -4.76
C THR A 383 -22.45 -8.67 -6.11
N ILE A 384 -21.39 -9.46 -6.23
CA ILE A 384 -21.07 -10.25 -7.42
C ILE A 384 -21.55 -11.68 -7.18
N GLY A 385 -22.38 -12.19 -8.09
CA GLY A 385 -22.89 -13.56 -8.07
C GLY A 385 -21.79 -14.61 -8.29
N CYS A 386 -21.97 -15.79 -7.69
CA CYS A 386 -21.04 -16.91 -7.77
C CYS A 386 -20.78 -17.37 -9.21
N ASP A 387 -21.77 -17.30 -10.10
CA ASP A 387 -21.65 -17.60 -11.52
C ASP A 387 -20.61 -16.69 -12.20
N VAL A 388 -20.70 -15.38 -11.95
CA VAL A 388 -19.76 -14.40 -12.49
C VAL A 388 -18.35 -14.65 -11.93
N ILE A 389 -18.22 -14.90 -10.62
CA ILE A 389 -16.90 -15.16 -10.02
C ILE A 389 -16.28 -16.44 -10.61
N CYS A 390 -17.05 -17.54 -10.71
CA CYS A 390 -16.62 -18.80 -11.32
C CYS A 390 -16.12 -18.59 -12.76
N ASP A 391 -16.89 -17.89 -13.57
CA ASP A 391 -16.52 -17.61 -14.97
C ASP A 391 -15.23 -16.79 -15.08
N ARG A 392 -15.04 -15.81 -14.19
CA ARG A 392 -13.82 -14.99 -14.17
C ARG A 392 -12.61 -15.75 -13.67
N VAL A 393 -12.77 -16.59 -12.66
CA VAL A 393 -11.72 -17.50 -12.18
C VAL A 393 -11.33 -18.45 -13.30
N LYS A 394 -12.30 -19.09 -13.96
CA LYS A 394 -12.06 -19.98 -15.10
C LYS A 394 -11.35 -19.25 -16.25
N ALA A 395 -11.79 -18.04 -16.59
CA ALA A 395 -11.15 -17.24 -17.65
C ALA A 395 -9.71 -16.81 -17.33
N LEU A 396 -9.35 -16.66 -16.04
CA LEU A 396 -7.99 -16.35 -15.59
C LEU A 396 -7.10 -17.61 -15.54
N MET A 397 -7.66 -18.72 -15.08
CA MET A 397 -6.92 -19.97 -14.87
C MET A 397 -6.78 -20.77 -16.16
N GLU A 398 -7.74 -20.66 -17.08
CA GLU A 398 -7.82 -21.44 -18.32
C GLU A 398 -7.75 -20.59 -19.60
N GLY A 399 -7.51 -21.29 -20.71
CA GLY A 399 -7.63 -20.73 -22.06
C GLY A 399 -6.60 -19.65 -22.40
N GLY A 400 -6.83 -18.98 -23.53
CA GLY A 400 -5.90 -18.00 -24.08
C GLY A 400 -5.85 -16.67 -23.32
N LYS A 401 -6.96 -16.26 -22.68
CA LYS A 401 -7.01 -15.00 -21.91
C LYS A 401 -6.15 -15.09 -20.65
N GLY A 402 -6.31 -16.16 -19.86
CA GLY A 402 -5.50 -16.44 -18.69
C GLY A 402 -4.00 -16.55 -19.01
N ARG A 403 -3.65 -17.26 -20.09
CA ARG A 403 -2.26 -17.38 -20.55
C ARG A 403 -1.63 -16.02 -20.85
N LYS A 404 -2.32 -15.16 -21.61
CA LYS A 404 -1.85 -13.79 -21.91
C LYS A 404 -1.71 -12.93 -20.65
N ALA A 405 -2.65 -13.05 -19.71
CA ALA A 405 -2.58 -12.33 -18.44
C ALA A 405 -1.34 -12.76 -17.64
N ARG A 406 -1.05 -14.07 -17.60
CA ARG A 406 0.14 -14.63 -16.95
C ARG A 406 1.44 -14.17 -17.61
N GLU A 407 1.52 -14.23 -18.94
CA GLU A 407 2.68 -13.73 -19.70
C GLU A 407 2.94 -12.24 -19.41
N LYS A 408 1.88 -11.41 -19.39
CA LYS A 408 1.98 -9.99 -19.04
C LYS A 408 2.45 -9.79 -17.60
N ALA A 409 1.88 -10.53 -16.65
CA ALA A 409 2.30 -10.45 -15.25
C ALA A 409 3.78 -10.83 -15.09
N GLN A 410 4.24 -11.90 -15.74
CA GLN A 410 5.65 -12.33 -15.72
C GLN A 410 6.59 -11.30 -16.35
N VAL A 411 6.19 -10.63 -17.43
CA VAL A 411 6.97 -9.52 -18.01
C VAL A 411 7.12 -8.39 -16.99
N LEU A 412 6.02 -7.94 -16.38
CA LEU A 412 6.06 -6.89 -15.37
C LEU A 412 6.88 -7.30 -14.13
N GLY A 413 6.79 -8.56 -13.71
CA GLY A 413 7.59 -9.07 -12.59
C GLY A 413 9.09 -9.05 -12.87
N ARG A 414 9.51 -9.37 -14.11
CA ARG A 414 10.92 -9.21 -14.51
C ARG A 414 11.35 -7.75 -14.52
N MET A 415 10.48 -6.84 -14.97
CA MET A 415 10.77 -5.40 -14.95
C MET A 415 10.90 -4.87 -13.52
N ALA A 416 10.01 -5.29 -12.61
CA ALA A 416 10.07 -4.91 -11.20
C ALA A 416 11.37 -5.36 -10.52
N ARG A 417 11.83 -6.60 -10.77
CA ARG A 417 13.14 -7.08 -10.29
C ARG A 417 14.29 -6.29 -10.91
N GLY A 418 14.27 -6.11 -12.23
CA GLY A 418 15.29 -5.32 -12.93
C GLY A 418 15.37 -3.87 -12.46
N ALA A 419 14.26 -3.27 -12.00
CA ALA A 419 14.23 -1.91 -11.47
C ALA A 419 15.02 -1.75 -10.15
N VAL A 420 15.00 -2.77 -9.29
CA VAL A 420 15.67 -2.75 -7.98
C VAL A 420 17.05 -3.40 -7.97
N GLU A 421 17.40 -4.16 -9.01
CA GLU A 421 18.76 -4.70 -9.22
C GLU A 421 19.79 -3.57 -9.41
N LYS A 422 21.07 -3.88 -9.19
CA LYS A 422 22.15 -2.91 -9.32
C LYS A 422 22.17 -2.29 -10.71
N GLY A 423 21.99 -0.96 -10.78
CA GLY A 423 21.91 -0.21 -12.03
C GLY A 423 20.50 -0.13 -12.64
N GLY A 424 19.50 -0.72 -11.98
CA GLY A 424 18.08 -0.57 -12.28
C GLY A 424 17.56 0.85 -12.05
N SER A 425 16.33 1.11 -12.51
CA SER A 425 15.69 2.43 -12.43
C SER A 425 15.52 2.90 -10.98
N SER A 426 14.91 2.08 -10.12
CA SER A 426 14.68 2.35 -8.70
C SER A 426 15.97 2.31 -7.89
N ASP A 427 16.92 1.42 -8.22
CA ASP A 427 18.25 1.36 -7.60
C ASP A 427 19.02 2.68 -7.78
N LYS A 428 19.06 3.20 -9.01
CA LYS A 428 19.65 4.51 -9.34
C LYS A 428 18.90 5.67 -8.70
N LYS A 429 17.56 5.60 -8.66
CA LYS A 429 16.72 6.64 -8.08
C LYS A 429 16.92 6.74 -6.56
N LEU A 430 17.15 5.62 -5.89
CA LEU A 430 17.49 5.57 -4.46
C LEU A 430 18.83 6.25 -4.20
N ASP A 431 19.86 5.96 -5.00
CA ASP A 431 21.17 6.65 -4.90
C ASP A 431 21.06 8.15 -5.17
N GLN A 432 20.28 8.53 -6.18
CA GLN A 432 20.00 9.93 -6.50
C GLN A 432 19.36 10.65 -5.29
N LEU A 433 18.34 10.04 -4.68
CA LEU A 433 17.66 10.58 -3.52
C LEU A 433 18.63 10.73 -2.33
N ILE A 434 19.39 9.69 -2.01
CA ILE A 434 20.36 9.71 -0.90
C ILE A 434 21.42 10.81 -1.12
N GLY A 435 21.95 10.94 -2.34
CA GLY A 435 22.91 11.98 -2.70
C GLY A 435 22.34 13.38 -2.54
N GLN A 436 21.10 13.61 -3.00
CA GLN A 436 20.42 14.90 -2.87
C GLN A 436 20.15 15.27 -1.40
N LEU A 437 19.71 14.31 -0.58
CA LEU A 437 19.47 14.55 0.85
C LEU A 437 20.76 14.88 1.60
N SER A 438 21.86 14.18 1.28
CA SER A 438 23.17 14.41 1.88
C SER A 438 23.71 15.80 1.53
N ASN A 439 23.60 16.22 0.27
CA ASN A 439 24.03 17.55 -0.17
C ASN A 439 23.17 18.67 0.46
N ASN A 440 21.86 18.46 0.56
CA ASN A 440 20.96 19.43 1.18
C ASN A 440 21.27 19.65 2.67
N LYS A 441 21.72 18.62 3.40
CA LYS A 441 22.19 18.77 4.78
C LYS A 441 23.45 19.64 4.87
N ASN A 442 24.42 19.42 3.97
CA ASN A 442 25.67 20.18 3.95
C ASN A 442 25.50 21.64 3.50
N GLY A 443 24.45 21.94 2.73
CA GLY A 443 24.12 23.32 2.33
C GLY A 443 23.34 24.11 3.40
N LYS A 444 22.90 23.45 4.48
CA LYS A 444 22.13 24.04 5.59
C LYS A 444 22.97 24.26 6.87
N SER A 445 24.19 23.72 6.93
CA SER A 445 25.20 24.01 7.96
C SER A 445 25.93 25.32 7.63
#